data_AF-A0A4V1V5T5-F1
#
_entry.id   AF-A0A4V1V5T5-F1
#
_cell.length_a   1.000
_cell.length_b   1.000
_cell.length_c   1.000
_cell.angle_alpha   90.00
_cell.angle_beta   90.00
_cell.angle_gamma   90.00
#
_symmetry.space_group_name_H-M   'P 1'
#
loop_
_entity.id
_entity.type
_entity.pdbx_description
1 polymer ?
#
loop_
_entity_poly.entity_id
_entity_poly.type
_entity_poly.pdbx_seq_one_letter_code
_entity_poly.pdbx_strand_id
1 'polypeptide(L)'
;SGDTKVERFGWTFAPGDKVMQIENDYDKEVYNGDIGYVIGIDPEEQELSVDFDGRNVTFGFGRLDTLVPAYAATIHKSQGSEYPA
;
A
#
# COMPACT_ATOMS: atom_id res chain seq x y z
N SER A 1 21.98 -7.97 -3.30
CA SER A 1 21.52 -6.62 -3.69
C SER A 1 20.35 -6.32 -2.80
N GLY A 2 20.51 -5.34 -1.92
CA GLY A 2 19.73 -5.23 -0.68
C GLY A 2 18.24 -5.23 -0.93
N ASP A 3 17.53 -6.04 -0.14
CA ASP A 3 16.08 -5.98 -0.02
C ASP A 3 15.69 -4.57 0.44
N THR A 4 15.43 -3.66 -0.51
CA THR A 4 14.95 -2.32 -0.20
C THR A 4 13.60 -2.47 0.47
N LYS A 5 13.47 -1.91 1.67
CA LYS A 5 12.24 -1.91 2.48
C LYS A 5 11.90 -0.49 2.89
N VAL A 6 10.63 -0.21 3.06
CA VAL A 6 10.15 1.08 3.57
C VAL A 6 9.21 0.84 4.75
N GLU A 7 9.43 1.58 5.84
CA GLU A 7 8.55 1.58 7.00
C GLU A 7 7.74 2.89 7.03
N ARG A 8 6.41 2.80 6.97
CA ARG A 8 5.48 3.92 7.03
C ARG A 8 4.19 3.50 7.70
N PHE A 9 3.58 4.41 8.47
CA PHE A 9 2.27 4.20 9.10
C PHE A 9 2.17 2.90 9.93
N GLY A 10 3.27 2.47 10.54
CA GLY A 10 3.34 1.23 11.34
C GLY A 10 3.47 -0.06 10.52
N TRP A 11 3.61 0.04 9.19
CA TRP A 11 3.80 -1.09 8.28
C TRP A 11 5.19 -1.06 7.66
N THR A 12 5.75 -2.25 7.42
CA THR A 12 6.94 -2.44 6.60
C THR A 12 6.51 -3.05 5.27
N PHE A 13 6.95 -2.45 4.17
CA PHE A 13 6.74 -2.96 2.82
C PHE A 13 8.06 -3.32 2.17
N ALA A 14 8.07 -4.41 1.41
CA ALA A 14 9.18 -4.94 0.65
C ALA A 14 8.68 -5.51 -0.69
N PRO A 15 9.50 -5.52 -1.75
CA PRO A 15 9.17 -6.24 -2.98
C PRO A 15 8.78 -7.70 -2.71
N GLY A 16 7.72 -8.16 -3.36
CA GLY A 16 7.08 -9.45 -3.12
C GLY A 16 5.96 -9.41 -2.07
N ASP A 17 5.81 -8.31 -1.31
CA ASP A 17 4.77 -8.24 -0.30
C ASP A 17 3.37 -8.15 -0.91
N LYS A 18 2.45 -8.94 -0.36
CA LYS A 18 1.03 -8.85 -0.72
C LYS A 18 0.38 -7.71 0.05
N VAL A 19 -0.28 -6.81 -0.65
CA VAL A 19 -0.95 -5.64 -0.07
C VAL A 19 -2.41 -5.55 -0.49
N MET A 20 -3.21 -4.84 0.30
CA MET A 20 -4.60 -4.50 0.00
C MET A 20 -4.76 -2.98 0.02
N GLN A 21 -5.43 -2.43 -0.99
CA GLN A 21 -5.86 -1.04 -1.03
C GLN A 21 -7.06 -0.85 -0.08
N ILE A 22 -7.05 0.18 0.76
CA ILE A 22 -8.12 0.42 1.75
C ILE A 22 -8.97 1.68 1.50
N GLU A 23 -8.67 2.41 0.43
CA GLU A 23 -9.39 3.62 -0.04
C GLU A 23 -9.52 3.61 -1.56
N ASN A 24 -10.60 4.17 -2.13
CA ASN A 24 -10.72 4.27 -3.60
C ASN A 24 -9.83 5.40 -4.13
N ASP A 25 -9.01 5.12 -5.14
CA ASP A 25 -8.29 6.11 -5.92
C ASP A 25 -8.75 6.01 -7.38
N TYR A 26 -9.68 6.89 -7.74
CA TYR A 26 -10.30 6.90 -9.06
C TYR A 26 -9.35 7.34 -10.18
N ASP A 27 -8.34 8.15 -9.86
CA ASP A 27 -7.34 8.60 -10.83
C ASP A 27 -6.41 7.45 -11.24
N LYS A 28 -6.13 6.54 -10.31
CA LYS A 28 -5.30 5.34 -10.54
C LYS A 28 -6.13 4.09 -10.83
N GLU A 29 -7.46 4.20 -10.81
CA GLU A 29 -8.40 3.10 -11.01
C GLU A 29 -8.17 1.90 -10.07
N VAL A 30 -7.81 2.17 -8.80
CA VAL A 30 -7.69 1.15 -7.74
C VAL A 30 -8.73 1.38 -6.65
N TYR A 31 -9.31 0.30 -6.15
CA TYR A 31 -10.46 0.34 -5.27
C TYR A 31 -10.18 -0.32 -3.92
N ASN A 32 -10.95 0.07 -2.90
CA ASN A 32 -10.90 -0.57 -1.61
C ASN A 32 -11.18 -2.08 -1.73
N GLY A 33 -10.26 -2.89 -1.23
CA GLY A 33 -10.29 -4.35 -1.31
C GLY A 33 -9.43 -4.92 -2.44
N ASP A 34 -8.94 -4.10 -3.38
CA ASP A 34 -8.04 -4.56 -4.43
C ASP A 34 -6.74 -5.09 -3.81
N ILE A 35 -6.33 -6.25 -4.30
CA ILE A 35 -5.13 -6.95 -3.85
C ILE A 35 -4.04 -6.76 -4.89
N GLY A 36 -2.85 -6.40 -4.44
CA GLY A 36 -1.67 -6.28 -5.29
C GLY A 36 -0.42 -6.84 -4.64
N TYR A 37 0.66 -6.84 -5.40
CA TYR A 37 2.00 -7.20 -4.92
C TYR A 37 2.95 -6.03 -5.10
N VAL A 38 3.73 -5.71 -4.07
CA VAL A 38 4.81 -4.73 -4.19
C VAL A 38 5.83 -5.27 -5.18
N ILE A 39 6.11 -4.52 -6.24
CA ILE A 39 7.06 -4.92 -7.29
C ILE A 39 8.35 -4.12 -7.25
N GLY A 40 8.38 -2.98 -6.55
CA GLY A 40 9.55 -2.13 -6.46
C GLY A 40 9.41 -1.02 -5.43
N ILE A 41 10.55 -0.55 -4.94
CA ILE A 41 10.65 0.61 -4.05
C ILE A 41 11.81 1.45 -4.57
N ASP A 42 11.54 2.73 -4.81
CA ASP A 42 12.52 3.75 -5.18
C ASP A 42 12.70 4.73 -4.01
N PRO A 43 13.79 4.61 -3.23
CA PRO A 43 14.05 5.52 -2.12
C PRO A 43 14.45 6.94 -2.55
N GLU A 44 14.96 7.12 -3.77
CA GLU A 44 15.39 8.43 -4.27
C GLU A 44 14.17 9.27 -4.63
N GLU A 45 13.22 8.69 -5.36
CA GLU A 45 11.94 9.32 -5.71
C GLU A 45 10.89 9.22 -4.59
N GLN A 46 11.18 8.45 -3.55
CA GLN A 46 10.26 8.16 -2.44
C GLN A 46 8.95 7.50 -2.90
N GLU A 47 9.07 6.49 -3.76
CA GLU A 47 7.97 5.81 -4.41
C GLU A 47 7.97 4.30 -4.15
N LEU A 48 6.78 3.71 -4.13
CA LEU A 48 6.54 2.28 -4.06
C LEU A 48 5.59 1.89 -5.19
N SER A 49 5.96 0.88 -5.97
CA SER A 49 5.13 0.38 -7.07
C SER A 49 4.47 -0.94 -6.67
N VAL A 50 3.16 -1.04 -6.96
CA VAL A 50 2.34 -2.23 -6.74
C VAL A 50 1.78 -2.71 -8.08
N ASP A 51 1.82 -4.01 -8.32
CA ASP A 51 1.08 -4.65 -9.41
C ASP A 51 -0.29 -5.09 -8.90
N PHE A 52 -1.34 -4.46 -9.41
CA PHE A 52 -2.75 -4.83 -9.21
C PHE A 52 -3.27 -5.55 -10.45
N ASP A 53 -3.15 -6.88 -10.47
CA ASP A 53 -3.65 -7.75 -11.55
C ASP A 53 -3.15 -7.34 -12.95
N GLY A 54 -1.85 -7.10 -13.08
CA GLY A 54 -1.18 -6.68 -14.31
C GLY A 54 -1.12 -5.17 -14.53
N ARG A 55 -1.64 -4.37 -13.59
CA ARG A 55 -1.60 -2.91 -13.63
C ARG A 55 -0.62 -2.37 -12.61
N ASN A 56 0.44 -1.74 -13.09
CA ASN A 56 1.46 -1.13 -12.24
C ASN A 56 0.98 0.24 -11.76
N VAL A 57 0.86 0.40 -10.45
CA VAL A 57 0.41 1.62 -9.80
C VAL A 57 1.48 2.08 -8.82
N THR A 58 1.88 3.35 -8.93
CA THR A 58 2.91 3.95 -8.09
C THR A 58 2.29 4.81 -6.99
N PHE A 59 2.80 4.65 -5.78
CA PHE A 59 2.42 5.38 -4.58
C PHE A 59 3.65 6.12 -4.05
N GLY A 60 3.54 7.43 -3.90
CA GLY A 60 4.49 8.16 -3.08
C GLY A 60 4.42 7.68 -1.62
N PHE A 61 5.54 7.74 -0.90
CA PHE A 61 5.62 7.25 0.49
C PHE A 61 4.59 7.88 1.44
N GLY A 62 4.16 9.11 1.15
CA GLY A 62 3.11 9.80 1.91
C GLY A 62 1.69 9.27 1.69
N ARG A 63 1.49 8.34 0.76
CA ARG A 63 0.20 7.69 0.45
C ARG A 63 0.15 6.21 0.84
N LEU A 64 1.19 5.69 1.50
CA LEU A 64 1.25 4.29 1.92
C LEU A 64 0.29 3.96 3.08
N ASP A 65 -0.36 4.96 3.67
CA ASP A 65 -1.48 4.78 4.60
C ASP A 65 -2.71 4.18 3.93
N THR A 66 -2.83 4.27 2.61
CA THR A 66 -3.91 3.61 1.85
C THR A 66 -3.63 2.16 1.50
N LEU A 67 -2.48 1.61 1.90
CA LEU A 67 -2.09 0.21 1.70
C LEU A 67 -1.90 -0.49 3.05
N VAL A 68 -2.35 -1.74 3.13
CA VAL A 68 -2.09 -2.60 4.30
C VAL A 68 -1.53 -3.96 3.85
N PRO A 69 -0.67 -4.61 4.64
CA PRO A 69 -0.25 -5.99 4.36
C PRO A 69 -1.46 -6.94 4.32
N ALA A 70 -1.56 -7.76 3.29
CA ALA A 70 -2.69 -8.68 3.06
C ALA A 70 -2.44 -10.10 3.62
N TYR A 71 -1.54 -10.25 4.59
CA TYR A 71 -1.09 -11.55 5.11
C TYR A 71 -2.08 -12.25 6.05
N ALA A 72 -3.08 -11.53 6.57
CA ALA A 72 -4.18 -12.12 7.30
C ALA A 72 -5.43 -11.24 7.11
N ALA A 73 -6.34 -11.69 6.25
CA ALA A 73 -7.65 -11.08 6.10
C ALA A 73 -8.50 -11.33 7.38
N THR A 74 -8.26 -10.54 8.42
CA THR A 74 -9.30 -10.17 9.39
C THR A 74 -9.24 -8.66 9.54
N ILE A 75 -9.77 -7.96 8.52
CA ILE A 75 -10.16 -6.57 8.67
C ILE A 75 -11.32 -6.55 9.68
N HIS A 76 -10.99 -6.49 10.98
CA HIS A 76 -11.92 -5.93 11.96
C HIS A 76 -11.81 -4.42 11.81
N LYS A 77 -12.55 -3.83 10.86
CA LYS A 77 -12.80 -2.39 10.88
C LYS A 77 -13.71 -2.09 12.06
N SER A 78 -13.10 -1.83 13.21
CA SER A 78 -13.74 -1.12 14.31
C SER A 78 -12.75 -0.17 14.96
N GLN A 79 -12.26 0.81 14.21
CA GLN A 79 -12.01 2.18 14.67
C GLN A 79 -12.21 3.06 13.44
N GLY A 80 -13.22 3.92 13.43
CA GLY A 80 -13.24 5.10 14.29
C GLY A 80 -12.76 6.25 13.43
N SER A 81 -13.67 6.80 12.63
CA SER A 81 -13.48 8.09 12.00
C SER A 81 -13.38 9.13 13.11
N GLU A 82 -12.17 9.47 13.54
CA GLU A 82 -11.96 10.64 14.38
C GLU A 82 -10.65 11.33 13.95
N TYR A 83 -10.82 12.32 13.08
CA TYR A 83 -9.86 13.40 12.94
C TYR A 83 -10.14 14.38 14.10
N PRO A 84 -9.17 14.68 14.98
CA PRO A 84 -9.33 15.81 15.89
C PRO A 84 -9.29 17.12 15.09
N ALA A 85 -10.25 18.00 15.37
CA ALA A 85 -10.28 19.40 14.95
C ALA A 85 -9.22 20.24 15.69
#